data_AF-A0A183QXG0-F1
#
_entry.id   AF-A0A183QXG0-F1
#
_cell.length_a   1.000
_cell.length_b   1.000
_cell.length_c   1.000
_cell.angle_alpha   90.00
_cell.angle_beta   90.00
_cell.angle_gamma   90.00
#
_symmetry.space_group_name_H-M   'P 1'
#
loop_
_entity.id
_entity.type
_entity.pdbx_description
1 polymer ?
#
loop_
_entity_poly.entity_id
_entity_poly.type
_entity_poly.pdbx_seq_one_letter_code
_entity_poly.pdbx_strand_id
1 'polypeptide(L)'
;MFMALMSIYGIMATVSQWIWCWKAGLQITKIRRSIILHFILVIVFIFMTIAGMSIIGLSFVNTKENNAEHYRLTLVNFICHVIAIPCGAVVIACLSNKWMLFCFGRLFVVIQMVLGSASFVHFNMIGLKVLKAKDFFYIKPYESGYIEFVWSAVSEWCVVMGCAELTFIIALELYDFEKSVVNLEGSRYLNV
;
A
#
# COMPACT_ATOMS: atom_id res chain seq x y z
N MET A 1 -10.13 -10.38 17.59
CA MET A 1 -10.96 -9.52 16.71
C MET A 1 -10.10 -8.62 15.83
N PHE A 2 -9.19 -7.81 16.39
CA PHE A 2 -8.29 -6.93 15.62
C PHE A 2 -7.37 -7.67 14.62
N MET A 3 -6.71 -8.75 15.05
CA MET A 3 -5.83 -9.57 14.19
C MET A 3 -6.57 -10.16 12.97
N ALA A 4 -7.77 -10.71 13.17
CA ALA A 4 -8.57 -11.25 12.08
C ALA A 4 -9.00 -10.16 11.09
N LEU A 5 -9.32 -8.95 11.58
CA LEU A 5 -9.70 -7.82 10.75
C LEU A 5 -8.52 -7.31 9.89
N MET A 6 -7.32 -7.24 10.47
CA MET A 6 -6.09 -6.90 9.74
C MET A 6 -5.71 -7.95 8.70
N SER A 7 -5.90 -9.24 8.99
CA SER A 7 -5.67 -10.32 8.02
C SER A 7 -6.65 -10.25 6.86
N ILE A 8 -7.94 -10.08 7.15
CA ILE A 8 -8.99 -9.93 6.13
C ILE A 8 -8.70 -8.72 5.26
N TYR A 9 -8.29 -7.60 5.88
CA TYR A 9 -7.88 -6.40 5.15
C TYR A 9 -6.67 -6.68 4.23
N GLY A 10 -5.62 -7.34 4.74
CA GLY A 10 -4.44 -7.70 3.94
C GLY A 10 -4.80 -8.57 2.73
N ILE A 11 -5.68 -9.56 2.91
CA ILE A 11 -6.19 -10.40 1.83
C ILE A 11 -6.98 -9.56 0.81
N MET A 12 -7.94 -8.76 1.28
CA MET A 12 -8.76 -7.91 0.44
C MET A 12 -7.89 -6.95 -0.40
N ALA A 13 -6.94 -6.26 0.24
CA ALA A 13 -6.02 -5.37 -0.44
C ALA A 13 -5.23 -6.11 -1.52
N THR A 14 -4.68 -7.28 -1.20
CA THR A 14 -3.93 -8.11 -2.17
C THR A 14 -4.78 -8.48 -3.38
N VAL A 15 -6.00 -8.98 -3.14
CA VAL A 15 -6.92 -9.40 -4.21
C VAL A 15 -7.35 -8.21 -5.06
N SER A 16 -7.69 -7.06 -4.45
CA SER A 16 -8.05 -5.84 -5.16
C SER A 16 -6.91 -5.37 -6.08
N GLN A 17 -5.66 -5.45 -5.63
CA GLN A 17 -4.48 -5.13 -6.45
C GLN A 17 -4.31 -6.09 -7.62
N TRP A 18 -4.54 -7.39 -7.41
CA TRP A 18 -4.46 -8.36 -8.49
C TRP A 18 -5.52 -8.12 -9.56
N ILE A 19 -6.76 -7.81 -9.14
CA ILE A 19 -7.85 -7.45 -10.06
C ILE A 19 -7.48 -6.18 -10.83
N TRP A 20 -6.92 -5.18 -10.16
CA TRP A 20 -6.44 -3.95 -10.79
C TRP A 20 -5.35 -4.24 -11.82
N CYS A 21 -4.33 -5.01 -11.47
CA CYS A 21 -3.26 -5.38 -12.38
C CYS A 21 -3.80 -6.11 -13.60
N TRP A 22 -4.71 -7.07 -13.40
CA TRP A 22 -5.35 -7.81 -14.48
C TRP A 22 -6.11 -6.88 -15.45
N LYS A 23 -6.98 -6.02 -14.93
CA LYS A 23 -7.78 -5.08 -15.74
C LYS A 23 -6.91 -4.06 -16.48
N ALA A 24 -5.87 -3.53 -15.81
CA ALA A 24 -4.90 -2.64 -16.44
C ALA A 24 -4.12 -3.36 -17.56
N GLY A 25 -3.70 -4.60 -17.35
CA GLY A 25 -3.04 -5.42 -18.38
C GLY A 25 -3.90 -5.62 -19.63
N LEU A 26 -5.19 -5.89 -19.45
CA LEU A 26 -6.14 -5.97 -20.56
C LEU A 26 -6.26 -4.63 -21.30
N GLN A 27 -6.30 -3.49 -20.60
CA GLN A 27 -6.35 -2.16 -21.21
C GLN A 27 -5.06 -1.86 -22.01
N ILE A 28 -3.89 -2.16 -21.44
CA ILE A 28 -2.60 -1.97 -22.13
C ILE A 28 -2.61 -2.78 -23.42
N THR A 29 -3.03 -4.05 -23.38
CA THR A 29 -3.10 -4.92 -24.56
C THR A 29 -4.07 -4.40 -25.63
N LYS A 30 -5.22 -3.85 -25.21
CA LYS A 30 -6.24 -3.31 -26.13
C LYS A 30 -5.86 -1.97 -26.74
N ILE A 31 -5.24 -1.06 -25.98
CA ILE A 31 -5.04 0.36 -26.36
C ILE A 31 -3.61 0.65 -26.84
N ARG A 32 -2.59 0.26 -26.08
CA ARG A 32 -1.20 0.75 -26.24
C ARG A 32 -0.22 -0.33 -26.73
N ARG A 33 -0.51 -1.61 -26.50
CA ARG A 33 0.39 -2.79 -26.71
C ARG A 33 1.83 -2.57 -26.25
N SER A 34 2.03 -1.78 -25.18
CA SER A 34 3.37 -1.40 -24.71
C SER A 34 3.98 -2.48 -23.82
N ILE A 35 5.15 -2.99 -24.19
CA ILE A 35 5.93 -3.95 -23.39
C ILE A 35 6.42 -3.31 -22.08
N ILE A 36 6.83 -2.04 -22.14
CA ILE A 36 7.31 -1.29 -20.97
C ILE A 36 6.21 -1.18 -19.91
N LEU A 37 4.97 -0.89 -20.32
CA LEU A 37 3.84 -0.81 -19.38
C LEU A 37 3.51 -2.16 -18.76
N HIS A 38 3.61 -3.27 -19.51
CA HIS A 38 3.46 -4.61 -18.95
C HIS A 38 4.56 -4.94 -17.94
N PHE A 39 5.81 -4.54 -18.20
CA PHE A 39 6.91 -4.73 -17.26
C PHE A 39 6.67 -3.95 -15.95
N ILE A 40 6.28 -2.68 -16.04
CA ILE A 40 5.93 -1.86 -14.87
C ILE A 40 4.76 -2.50 -14.10
N LEU A 41 3.76 -3.02 -14.81
CA LEU A 41 2.62 -3.70 -14.21
C LEU A 41 3.03 -4.96 -13.42
N VAL A 42 3.97 -5.75 -13.94
CA VAL A 42 4.53 -6.91 -13.22
C VAL A 42 5.27 -6.47 -11.96
N ILE A 43 6.03 -5.37 -12.01
CA ILE A 43 6.66 -4.78 -10.82
C ILE A 43 5.59 -4.44 -9.77
N VAL A 44 4.53 -3.71 -10.16
CA VAL A 44 3.41 -3.38 -9.25
C VAL A 44 2.81 -4.64 -8.64
N PHE A 45 2.52 -5.65 -9.47
CA PHE A 45 1.95 -6.92 -9.02
C PHE A 45 2.81 -7.61 -7.97
N ILE A 46 4.12 -7.73 -8.20
CA ILE A 46 5.05 -8.41 -7.28
C ILE A 46 5.14 -7.65 -5.96
N PHE A 47 5.43 -6.35 -6.00
CA PHE A 47 5.61 -5.56 -4.78
C PHE A 47 4.31 -5.46 -3.95
N MET A 48 3.15 -5.31 -4.59
CA MET A 48 1.88 -5.30 -3.86
C MET A 48 1.51 -6.67 -3.28
N THR A 49 1.93 -7.77 -3.93
CA THR A 49 1.78 -9.11 -3.36
C THR A 49 2.64 -9.28 -2.11
N ILE A 50 3.91 -8.87 -2.17
CA ILE A 50 4.81 -8.92 -1.01
C ILE A 50 4.25 -8.06 0.13
N ALA A 51 3.81 -6.83 -0.17
CA ALA A 51 3.18 -5.93 0.80
C ALA A 51 1.96 -6.57 1.48
N GLY A 52 1.06 -7.15 0.69
CA GLY A 52 -0.11 -7.86 1.19
C GLY A 52 0.23 -9.04 2.11
N MET A 53 1.22 -9.84 1.72
CA MET A 53 1.73 -10.94 2.55
C MET A 53 2.38 -10.43 3.84
N SER A 54 3.05 -9.28 3.82
CA SER A 54 3.58 -8.63 5.03
C SER A 54 2.46 -8.20 5.98
N ILE A 55 1.35 -7.63 5.49
CA ILE A 55 0.18 -7.27 6.32
C ILE A 55 -0.47 -8.50 6.94
N ILE A 56 -0.62 -9.58 6.16
CA ILE A 56 -1.12 -10.86 6.67
C ILE A 56 -0.18 -11.39 7.76
N GLY A 57 1.13 -11.41 7.51
CA GLY A 57 2.13 -11.82 8.49
C GLY A 57 2.08 -11.00 9.79
N LEU A 58 2.01 -9.67 9.68
CA LEU A 58 1.87 -8.75 10.82
C LEU A 58 0.66 -9.08 11.70
N SER A 59 -0.40 -9.66 11.13
CA SER A 59 -1.59 -10.06 11.87
C SER A 59 -1.39 -11.29 12.75
N PHE A 60 -0.36 -12.10 12.48
CA PHE A 60 -0.02 -13.31 13.23
C PHE A 60 1.22 -13.14 14.11
N VAL A 61 1.98 -12.06 13.94
CA VAL A 61 3.14 -11.77 14.78
C VAL A 61 2.68 -11.29 16.14
N ASN A 62 2.92 -12.11 17.16
CA ASN A 62 2.84 -11.65 18.55
C ASN A 62 3.98 -10.65 18.79
N THR A 63 3.66 -9.36 18.83
CA THR A 63 4.65 -8.30 19.03
C THR A 63 5.46 -8.56 20.29
N LYS A 64 4.85 -9.04 21.38
CA LYS A 64 5.50 -9.35 22.66
C LYS A 64 6.71 -10.29 22.55
N GLU A 65 6.65 -11.24 21.62
CA GLU A 65 7.66 -12.29 21.51
C GLU A 65 8.54 -12.10 20.26
N ASN A 66 8.00 -11.47 19.22
CA ASN A 66 8.61 -11.41 17.89
C ASN A 66 8.66 -9.99 17.29
N ASN A 67 8.97 -8.98 18.11
CA ASN A 67 9.01 -7.58 17.66
C ASN A 67 10.04 -7.29 16.55
N ALA A 68 11.17 -8.00 16.53
CA ALA A 68 12.13 -7.85 15.43
C ALA A 68 11.50 -8.27 14.08
N GLU A 69 10.65 -9.31 14.10
CA GLU A 69 9.91 -9.76 12.93
C GLU A 69 8.80 -8.79 12.56
N HIS A 70 8.07 -8.25 13.55
CA HIS A 70 7.08 -7.19 13.33
C HIS A 70 7.70 -6.00 12.62
N TYR A 71 8.79 -5.45 13.18
CA TYR A 71 9.53 -4.35 12.59
C TYR A 71 9.98 -4.63 11.17
N ARG A 72 10.53 -5.84 10.92
CA ARG A 72 10.98 -6.25 9.58
C ARG A 72 9.83 -6.28 8.58
N LEU A 73 8.69 -6.90 8.94
CA LEU A 73 7.52 -6.98 8.06
C LEU A 73 6.91 -5.59 7.80
N THR A 74 6.86 -4.72 8.82
CA THR A 74 6.41 -3.33 8.68
C THR A 74 7.30 -2.58 7.67
N LEU A 75 8.63 -2.70 7.76
CA LEU A 75 9.54 -2.07 6.80
C LEU A 75 9.40 -2.62 5.38
N VAL A 76 9.33 -3.94 5.23
CA VAL A 76 9.14 -4.57 3.90
C VAL A 76 7.84 -4.07 3.28
N ASN A 77 6.76 -4.03 4.05
CA ASN A 77 5.48 -3.48 3.61
C ASN A 77 5.61 -2.03 3.11
N PHE A 78 6.32 -1.19 3.85
CA PHE A 78 6.52 0.23 3.51
C PHE A 78 7.31 0.39 2.20
N ILE A 79 8.44 -0.31 2.07
CA ILE A 79 9.28 -0.26 0.87
C ILE A 79 8.48 -0.69 -0.37
N CYS A 80 7.70 -1.75 -0.24
CA CYS A 80 6.88 -2.24 -1.34
C CYS A 80 5.88 -1.19 -1.84
N HIS A 81 5.19 -0.50 -0.93
CA HIS A 81 4.23 0.55 -1.29
C HIS A 81 4.91 1.77 -1.93
N VAL A 82 6.05 2.22 -1.39
CA VAL A 82 6.80 3.36 -1.93
C VAL A 82 7.27 3.12 -3.36
N ILE A 83 7.52 1.87 -3.74
CA ILE A 83 7.88 1.49 -5.13
C ILE A 83 6.64 1.29 -5.99
N ALA A 84 5.66 0.52 -5.51
CA ALA A 84 4.53 0.08 -6.32
C ALA A 84 3.56 1.23 -6.66
N ILE A 85 3.33 2.18 -5.74
CA ILE A 85 2.35 3.23 -5.96
C ILE A 85 2.80 4.21 -7.08
N PRO A 86 4.06 4.70 -7.12
CA PRO A 86 4.55 5.48 -8.25
C PRO A 86 4.52 4.71 -9.57
N CYS A 87 4.92 3.44 -9.57
CA CYS A 87 4.83 2.59 -10.76
C CYS A 87 3.38 2.47 -11.25
N GLY A 88 2.42 2.28 -10.34
CA GLY A 88 1.00 2.27 -10.68
C GLY A 88 0.48 3.63 -11.17
N ALA A 89 1.04 4.74 -10.68
CA ALA A 89 0.73 6.07 -11.19
C ALA A 89 1.20 6.26 -12.64
N VAL A 90 2.36 5.73 -13.01
CA VAL A 90 2.83 5.72 -14.42
C VAL A 90 1.87 4.91 -15.30
N VAL A 91 1.40 3.76 -14.82
CA VAL A 91 0.43 2.94 -15.55
C VAL A 91 -0.90 3.68 -15.74
N ILE A 92 -1.48 4.27 -14.68
CA ILE A 92 -2.76 4.98 -14.80
C ILE A 92 -2.66 6.23 -15.68
N ALA A 93 -1.53 6.93 -15.67
CA ALA A 93 -1.22 8.04 -16.56
C ALA A 93 -1.34 7.68 -18.04
N CYS A 94 -1.06 6.43 -18.39
CA CYS A 94 -1.09 5.95 -19.76
C CYS A 94 -2.46 5.39 -20.19
N LEU A 95 -3.35 5.11 -19.24
CA LEU A 95 -4.59 4.35 -19.47
C LEU A 95 -5.87 5.14 -19.23
N SER A 96 -5.93 6.02 -18.23
CA SER A 96 -7.15 6.72 -17.86
C SER A 96 -7.21 8.15 -18.40
N ASN A 97 -8.39 8.57 -18.84
CA ASN A 97 -8.65 9.98 -19.18
C ASN A 97 -8.69 10.88 -17.94
N LYS A 98 -8.90 10.30 -16.74
CA LYS A 98 -8.86 11.01 -15.44
C LYS A 98 -7.52 10.88 -14.76
N TRP A 99 -6.45 10.61 -15.51
CA TRP A 99 -5.15 10.31 -14.95
C TRP A 99 -4.64 11.36 -13.96
N MET A 100 -4.90 12.66 -14.19
CA MET A 100 -4.44 13.72 -13.27
C MET A 100 -4.96 13.51 -11.85
N LEU A 101 -6.25 13.16 -11.71
CA LEU A 101 -6.88 12.90 -10.42
C LEU A 101 -6.23 11.68 -9.73
N PHE A 102 -6.09 10.59 -10.47
CA PHE A 102 -5.55 9.35 -9.92
C PHE A 102 -4.06 9.45 -9.58
N CYS A 103 -3.26 10.09 -10.43
CA CYS A 103 -1.85 10.36 -10.17
C CYS A 103 -1.68 11.28 -8.96
N PHE A 104 -2.51 12.32 -8.81
CA PHE A 104 -2.46 13.19 -7.64
C PHE A 104 -2.81 12.45 -6.35
N GLY A 105 -3.87 11.63 -6.37
CA GLY A 105 -4.23 10.78 -5.23
C GLY A 105 -3.10 9.81 -4.86
N ARG A 106 -2.52 9.12 -5.84
CA ARG A 106 -1.37 8.23 -5.62
C ARG A 106 -0.14 8.96 -5.09
N LEU A 107 0.15 10.16 -5.59
CA LEU A 107 1.25 10.99 -5.10
C LEU A 107 1.05 11.40 -3.64
N PHE A 108 -0.17 11.83 -3.28
CA PHE A 108 -0.53 12.16 -1.91
C PHE A 108 -0.26 10.97 -0.98
N VAL A 109 -0.76 9.78 -1.34
CA VAL A 109 -0.54 8.56 -0.55
C VAL A 109 0.93 8.21 -0.43
N VAL A 110 1.72 8.31 -1.52
CA VAL A 110 3.17 8.03 -1.47
C VAL A 110 3.88 8.98 -0.52
N ILE A 111 3.59 10.27 -0.58
CA ILE A 111 4.21 11.26 0.31
C ILE A 111 3.85 10.94 1.76
N GLN A 112 2.58 10.67 2.06
CA GLN A 112 2.13 10.27 3.39
C GLN A 112 2.85 9.01 3.87
N MET A 113 2.97 7.98 3.03
CA MET A 113 3.63 6.73 3.38
C MET A 113 5.14 6.91 3.57
N VAL A 114 5.81 7.73 2.76
CA VAL A 114 7.24 8.04 2.94
C VAL A 114 7.47 8.77 4.26
N LEU A 115 6.66 9.80 4.56
CA LEU A 115 6.78 10.55 5.81
C LEU A 115 6.46 9.69 7.04
N GLY A 116 5.41 8.87 6.97
CA GLY A 116 5.06 7.91 8.03
C GLY A 116 6.16 6.88 8.23
N SER A 117 6.73 6.32 7.16
CA SER A 117 7.82 5.35 7.24
C SER A 117 9.09 5.94 7.83
N ALA A 118 9.47 7.14 7.39
CA ALA A 118 10.65 7.84 7.91
C ALA A 118 10.48 8.16 9.41
N SER A 119 9.29 8.63 9.81
CA SER A 119 8.96 8.91 11.20
C SER A 119 8.97 7.64 12.05
N PHE A 120 8.40 6.54 11.54
CA PHE A 120 8.41 5.23 12.20
C PHE A 120 9.84 4.78 12.50
N VAL A 121 10.72 4.78 11.50
CA VAL A 121 12.14 4.40 11.65
C VAL A 121 12.84 5.34 12.64
N HIS A 122 12.63 6.64 12.51
CA HIS A 122 13.25 7.65 13.36
C HIS A 122 12.89 7.46 14.84
N PHE A 123 11.60 7.43 15.16
CA PHE A 123 11.12 7.29 16.53
C PHE A 123 11.45 5.91 17.12
N ASN A 124 11.44 4.85 16.32
CA ASN A 124 11.87 3.53 16.78
C ASN A 124 13.37 3.53 17.16
N MET A 125 14.24 4.11 16.33
CA MET A 125 15.68 4.22 16.63
C MET A 125 15.97 5.09 17.87
N ILE A 126 15.25 6.20 18.05
CA ILE A 126 15.43 7.03 19.25
C ILE A 126 14.90 6.31 20.48
N GLY A 127 13.68 5.77 20.41
CA GLY A 127 13.06 5.02 21.50
C GLY A 127 13.94 3.87 21.98
N LEU A 128 14.55 3.13 21.06
CA LEU A 128 15.51 2.06 21.37
C LEU A 128 16.73 2.54 22.16
N LYS A 129 17.22 3.76 21.92
CA LYS A 129 18.40 4.30 22.62
C LYS A 129 18.09 4.78 24.04
N VAL A 130 16.88 5.26 24.28
CA VAL A 130 16.47 5.84 25.57
C VAL A 130 15.68 4.87 26.43
N LEU A 131 15.32 3.69 25.91
CA LEU A 131 14.54 2.71 26.62
C LEU A 131 15.24 2.23 27.90
N LYS A 132 14.55 2.37 29.03
CA LYS A 132 14.92 1.75 30.32
C LYS A 132 13.75 1.00 30.95
N ALA A 133 12.92 0.34 30.14
CA ALA A 133 11.81 -0.47 30.62
C ALA A 133 12.25 -1.91 30.94
N LYS A 134 11.66 -2.52 31.96
CA LYS A 134 11.83 -3.96 32.24
C LYS A 134 11.19 -4.84 31.16
N ASP A 135 10.19 -4.31 30.46
CA ASP A 135 9.48 -4.96 29.35
C ASP A 135 9.24 -3.91 28.26
N PHE A 136 9.70 -4.19 27.04
CA PHE A 136 9.57 -3.31 25.87
C PHE A 136 8.11 -3.12 25.44
N PHE A 137 7.20 -4.00 25.84
CA PHE A 137 5.81 -4.02 25.38
C PHE A 137 4.83 -3.35 26.33
N TYR A 138 5.22 -3.19 27.60
CA TYR A 138 4.42 -2.55 28.63
C TYR A 138 5.16 -1.35 29.20
N ILE A 139 5.71 -0.53 28.29
CA ILE A 139 6.34 0.73 28.66
C ILE A 139 5.25 1.60 29.27
N LYS A 140 5.40 1.89 30.54
CA LYS A 140 4.47 2.75 31.27
C LYS A 140 4.71 4.20 30.87
N PRO A 141 3.70 5.08 31.00
CA PRO A 141 3.82 6.48 30.60
C PRO A 141 5.01 7.24 31.22
N TYR A 142 5.50 6.77 32.36
CA TYR A 142 6.62 7.35 33.10
C TYR A 142 7.98 6.70 32.80
N GLU A 143 8.03 5.63 32.00
CA GLU A 143 9.27 4.96 31.61
C GLU A 143 9.90 5.64 30.39
N SER A 144 11.24 5.74 30.38
CA SER A 144 11.95 6.37 29.27
C SER A 144 11.79 5.55 27.98
N GLY A 145 11.56 6.22 26.86
CA GLY A 145 11.20 5.60 25.59
C GLY A 145 9.69 5.59 25.30
N TYR A 146 8.82 5.82 26.29
CA TYR A 146 7.37 5.76 26.09
C TYR A 146 6.87 6.68 24.98
N ILE A 147 7.27 7.96 25.02
CA ILE A 147 6.82 8.96 24.06
C ILE A 147 7.29 8.60 22.65
N GLU A 148 8.52 8.13 22.50
CA GLU A 148 9.09 7.72 21.23
C GLU A 148 8.33 6.52 20.65
N PHE A 149 7.99 5.51 21.45
CA PHE A 149 7.20 4.37 20.95
C PHE A 149 5.75 4.74 20.65
N VAL A 150 5.15 5.71 21.35
CA VAL A 150 3.85 6.28 20.98
C VAL A 150 3.91 6.93 19.60
N TRP A 151 4.91 7.77 19.34
CA TRP A 151 5.07 8.40 18.02
C TRP A 151 5.43 7.40 16.92
N SER A 152 6.18 6.35 17.24
CA SER A 152 6.44 5.23 16.32
C SER A 152 5.13 4.54 15.94
N ALA A 153 4.28 4.21 16.91
CA ALA A 153 2.96 3.62 16.65
C ALA A 153 2.05 4.56 15.83
N VAL A 154 2.00 5.85 16.17
CA VAL A 154 1.25 6.85 15.38
C VAL A 154 1.74 6.88 13.93
N SER A 155 3.05 6.83 13.72
CA SER A 155 3.65 6.84 12.39
C SER A 155 3.28 5.58 11.59
N GLU A 156 3.24 4.42 12.23
CA GLU A 156 2.75 3.18 11.62
C GLU A 156 1.27 3.30 11.21
N TRP A 157 0.43 3.87 12.06
CA TRP A 157 -0.98 4.13 11.74
C TRP A 157 -1.17 5.09 10.56
N CYS A 158 -0.32 6.10 10.41
CA CYS A 158 -0.34 6.97 9.22
C CYS A 158 -0.14 6.18 7.93
N VAL A 159 0.71 5.15 7.96
CA VAL A 159 0.94 4.27 6.80
C VAL A 159 -0.25 3.34 6.57
N VAL A 160 -0.85 2.79 7.63
CA VAL A 160 -2.08 1.98 7.55
C VAL A 160 -3.22 2.78 6.89
N MET A 161 -3.39 4.06 7.26
CA MET A 161 -4.36 4.95 6.61
C MET A 161 -4.06 5.14 5.12
N GLY A 162 -2.78 5.28 4.75
CA GLY A 162 -2.35 5.35 3.35
C GLY A 162 -2.71 4.08 2.56
N CYS A 163 -2.61 2.90 3.17
CA CYS A 163 -3.06 1.65 2.54
C CYS A 163 -4.58 1.67 2.26
N ALA A 164 -5.38 2.19 3.20
CA ALA A 164 -6.83 2.29 3.03
C ALA A 164 -7.19 3.28 1.91
N GLU A 165 -6.53 4.43 1.88
CA GLU A 165 -6.66 5.43 0.80
C GLU A 165 -6.29 4.85 -0.57
N LEU A 166 -5.18 4.11 -0.66
CA LEU A 166 -4.78 3.43 -1.88
C LEU A 166 -5.83 2.42 -2.35
N THR A 167 -6.42 1.67 -1.42
CA THR A 167 -7.49 0.71 -1.71
C THR A 167 -8.70 1.42 -2.32
N PHE A 168 -9.07 2.59 -1.77
CA PHE A 168 -10.15 3.41 -2.29
C PHE A 168 -9.83 3.98 -3.68
N ILE A 169 -8.61 4.49 -3.89
CA ILE A 169 -8.15 4.97 -5.21
C ILE A 169 -8.27 3.85 -6.25
N ILE A 170 -7.86 2.63 -5.91
CA ILE A 170 -7.94 1.48 -6.81
C ILE A 170 -9.36 1.10 -7.16
N ALA A 171 -10.28 1.15 -6.19
CA ALA A 171 -11.69 0.92 -6.47
C ALA A 171 -12.23 1.95 -7.50
N LEU A 172 -11.84 3.22 -7.37
CA LEU A 172 -12.21 4.26 -8.33
C LEU A 172 -11.57 4.06 -9.71
N GLU A 173 -10.31 3.64 -9.77
CA GLU A 173 -9.61 3.33 -11.02
C GLU A 173 -10.22 2.11 -11.73
N LEU A 174 -10.57 1.06 -10.98
CA LEU A 174 -11.27 -0.11 -11.50
C LEU A 174 -12.62 0.27 -12.11
N TYR A 175 -13.38 1.13 -11.43
CA TYR A 175 -14.64 1.65 -11.95
C TYR A 175 -14.45 2.45 -13.24
N ASP A 176 -13.38 3.25 -13.34
CA ASP A 176 -13.03 3.97 -14.56
C ASP A 176 -12.67 3.03 -15.71
N PHE A 177 -11.92 1.96 -15.42
CA PHE A 177 -11.57 0.94 -16.41
C PHE A 177 -12.80 0.23 -16.97
N GLU A 178 -13.80 -0.08 -16.14
CA GLU A 178 -15.02 -0.72 -16.62
C GLU A 178 -15.84 0.19 -17.53
N LYS A 179 -15.95 1.49 -17.17
CA LYS A 179 -16.61 2.48 -18.03
C LYS A 179 -15.91 2.66 -19.37
N SER A 180 -14.58 2.68 -19.39
CA SER A 180 -13.84 2.87 -20.65
C SER A 180 -14.00 1.68 -21.60
N VAL A 181 -14.09 0.45 -21.08
CA VAL A 181 -14.36 -0.75 -21.88
C VAL A 181 -15.78 -0.72 -22.49
N VAL A 182 -16.80 -0.38 -21.70
CA VAL A 182 -18.19 -0.28 -22.19
C VAL A 182 -18.32 0.76 -23.31
N ASN A 183 -17.66 1.91 -23.17
CA ASN A 183 -17.67 2.95 -24.20
C ASN A 183 -16.95 2.54 -25.49
N LEU A 184 -15.85 1.78 -25.38
CA LEU A 184 -15.13 1.24 -26.54
C LEU A 184 -15.94 0.17 -27.29
N GLU A 185 -16.70 -0.66 -26.58
CA GLU A 185 -17.58 -1.66 -27.18
C GLU A 185 -18.81 -1.01 -27.81
N GLY A 186 -19.47 -0.07 -27.11
CA GLY A 186 -20.61 0.69 -27.66
C GLY A 186 -20.27 1.50 -28.91
N SER A 187 -19.06 2.08 -29.00
CA SER A 187 -18.59 2.78 -30.20
C SER A 187 -18.35 1.85 -31.39
N ARG A 188 -18.07 0.56 -31.19
CA ARG A 188 -17.94 -0.40 -32.30
C ARG A 188 -19.28 -0.76 -32.93
N TYR A 189 -20.37 -0.71 -32.15
CA TYR A 189 -21.72 -1.01 -32.65
C TYR A 189 -22.41 0.18 -33.32
N LEU A 190 -21.90 1.40 -33.13
CA LEU A 190 -22.40 2.63 -33.79
C LEU A 190 -21.73 2.92 -35.14
N ASN A 191 -20.72 2.14 -35.52
CA ASN A 191 -20.01 2.26 -36.80
C ASN A 191 -20.39 1.16 -37.80
N VAL A 192 -21.60 0.59 -37.68
CA VAL A 192 -22.18 -0.34 -38.66
C VAL A 192 -23.40 0.31 -39.30
#